data_AF-A0A8D8NAD4-F1
#
_entry.id   AF-A0A8D8NAD4-F1
#
_cell.length_a   1.000
_cell.length_b   1.000
_cell.length_c   1.000
_cell.angle_alpha   90.00
_cell.angle_beta   90.00
_cell.angle_gamma   90.00
#
_symmetry.space_group_name_H-M   'P 1'
#
loop_
_entity.id
_entity.type
_entity.pdbx_description
1 polymer ?
#
loop_
_entity_poly.entity_id
_entity_poly.type
_entity_poly.pdbx_seq_one_letter_code
_entity_poly.pdbx_strand_id
1 'polypeptide(L)'
;MSQISSNLLKTTLQNGKFSPVKVHTTCKHTAAATASQPLQKIRERLESGPGFQEFVQNPSYNREDWSAYEGKLKREKGEQDRLRLPPWLKTKIPMGKNFSRIKDQLRELKLATVCEEAKCPNIGECWGGGEHGTQTATIMVSLVAR
;
A
#
# COMPACT_ATOMS: atom_id res chain seq x y z
N MET A 1 13.59 36.20 14.12
CA MET A 1 14.86 36.96 14.08
C MET A 1 15.95 35.95 13.75
N SER A 2 16.79 36.02 12.73
CA SER A 2 17.28 37.12 11.91
C SER A 2 17.88 36.53 10.62
N GLN A 3 17.41 37.06 9.48
CA GLN A 3 18.12 37.36 8.23
C GLN A 3 18.90 36.29 7.44
N ILE A 4 18.32 35.94 6.28
CA ILE A 4 19.01 35.47 5.07
C ILE A 4 19.77 36.66 4.48
N SER A 5 21.09 36.58 4.35
CA SER A 5 21.89 37.56 3.62
C SER A 5 22.31 36.96 2.28
N SER A 6 21.60 37.34 1.22
CA SER A 6 21.94 37.05 -0.17
C SER A 6 23.00 38.05 -0.64
N ASN A 7 24.27 37.63 -0.70
CA ASN A 7 25.29 38.44 -1.33
C ASN A 7 25.43 38.10 -2.81
N LEU A 8 24.87 39.02 -3.58
CA LEU A 8 24.88 39.23 -5.02
C LEU A 8 26.26 38.92 -5.65
N LEU A 9 26.26 38.08 -6.69
CA LEU A 9 27.36 37.90 -7.63
C LEU A 9 27.76 39.25 -8.22
N LYS A 10 28.91 39.80 -7.81
CA LYS A 10 29.57 40.90 -8.52
C LYS A 10 30.74 40.32 -9.30
N THR A 11 30.51 40.04 -10.58
CA THR A 11 31.58 39.83 -11.57
C THR A 11 32.18 41.19 -11.89
N THR A 12 33.26 41.57 -11.20
CA THR A 12 34.00 42.79 -11.52
C THR A 12 34.99 42.51 -12.65
N LEU A 13 34.68 43.02 -13.84
CA LEU A 13 35.56 43.05 -15.00
C LEU A 13 36.59 44.17 -14.78
N GLN A 14 37.84 43.82 -14.45
CA GLN A 14 38.96 44.75 -14.54
C GLN A 14 40.12 44.11 -15.30
N ASN A 15 40.43 44.70 -16.46
CA ASN A 15 41.68 44.57 -17.20
C ASN A 15 42.08 43.16 -17.68
N GLY A 16 41.14 42.46 -18.31
CA GLY A 16 41.45 41.46 -19.35
C GLY A 16 42.32 40.27 -18.94
N LYS A 17 42.42 39.95 -17.65
CA LYS A 17 43.16 38.77 -17.15
C LYS A 17 42.21 37.91 -16.33
N PHE A 18 41.84 36.75 -16.88
CA PHE A 18 41.14 35.70 -16.14
C PHE A 18 42.14 35.01 -15.20
N SER A 19 42.07 35.31 -13.91
CA SER A 19 42.73 34.50 -12.88
C SER A 19 41.79 33.38 -12.45
N PRO A 20 42.20 32.09 -12.47
CA PRO A 20 41.33 31.00 -12.06
C PRO A 20 41.06 31.09 -10.55
N VAL A 21 39.79 31.24 -10.18
CA VAL A 21 39.35 31.11 -8.79
C VAL A 21 39.46 29.64 -8.40
N LYS A 22 40.32 29.35 -7.42
CA LYS A 22 40.49 28.00 -6.88
C LYS A 22 39.31 27.69 -5.96
N VAL A 23 38.32 26.96 -6.47
CA VAL A 23 37.17 26.49 -5.67
C VAL A 23 37.62 25.28 -4.85
N HIS A 24 37.79 25.46 -3.53
CA HIS A 24 37.98 24.36 -2.60
C HIS A 24 36.62 23.91 -2.06
N THR A 25 36.08 22.82 -2.59
CA THR A 25 34.92 22.12 -2.03
C THR A 25 35.40 21.11 -0.98
N THR A 26 35.56 21.55 0.27
CA THR A 26 35.64 20.61 1.40
C THR A 26 34.22 20.29 1.86
N CYS A 27 33.63 19.25 1.27
CA CYS A 27 32.40 18.69 1.82
C CYS A 27 32.76 17.92 3.10
N LYS A 28 32.55 18.55 4.26
CA LYS A 28 32.53 17.82 5.53
C LYS A 28 31.26 16.98 5.55
N HIS A 29 31.34 15.74 5.07
CA HIS A 29 30.34 14.73 5.38
C HIS A 29 30.50 14.29 6.84
N THR A 30 30.09 15.13 7.77
CA THR A 30 29.63 14.63 9.07
C THR A 30 28.19 14.17 8.87
N ALA A 31 28.03 13.00 8.23
CA ALA A 31 26.74 12.33 8.20
C ALA A 31 26.49 11.75 9.58
N ALA A 32 25.56 12.36 10.29
CA ALA A 32 25.09 11.96 11.61
C ALA A 32 24.67 10.48 11.60
N ALA A 33 25.36 9.67 12.41
CA ALA A 33 24.91 8.36 12.83
C ALA A 33 23.65 8.52 13.67
N THR A 34 22.47 8.56 13.05
CA THR A 34 21.16 8.49 13.76
C THR A 34 20.01 8.14 12.82
N ALA A 35 20.26 7.36 11.77
CA ALA A 35 19.18 6.67 11.06
C ALA A 35 19.05 5.26 11.64
N SER A 36 18.22 5.03 12.67
CA SER A 36 18.18 3.67 13.18
C SER A 36 17.01 3.21 14.04
N GLN A 37 16.56 3.92 15.07
CA GLN A 37 15.72 3.26 16.11
C GLN A 37 14.42 2.59 15.56
N PRO A 38 13.56 3.26 14.77
CA PRO A 38 12.37 2.62 14.20
C PRO A 38 12.68 1.60 13.09
N LEU A 39 13.72 1.85 12.28
CA LEU A 39 14.10 0.98 11.17
C LEU A 39 14.81 -0.29 11.64
N GLN A 40 15.61 -0.20 12.71
CA GLN A 40 16.22 -1.34 13.40
C GLN A 40 15.14 -2.22 14.02
N LYS A 41 14.14 -1.62 14.68
CA LYS A 41 12.99 -2.38 15.20
C LYS A 41 12.19 -3.08 14.10
N ILE A 42 12.02 -2.46 12.93
CA ILE A 42 11.38 -3.11 11.78
C ILE A 42 12.27 -4.24 11.25
N ARG A 43 13.58 -4.03 11.13
CA ARG A 43 14.55 -5.03 10.68
C ARG A 43 14.59 -6.25 11.59
N GLU A 44 14.65 -6.05 12.90
CA GLU A 44 14.58 -7.13 13.89
C GLU A 44 13.27 -7.92 13.79
N ARG A 45 12.12 -7.24 13.57
CA ARG A 45 10.83 -7.92 13.33
C ARG A 45 10.78 -8.69 12.01
N LEU A 46 11.48 -8.22 10.97
CA LEU A 46 11.59 -8.95 9.70
C LEU A 46 12.56 -10.13 9.80
N GLU A 47 13.64 -10.00 10.58
CA GLU A 47 14.61 -11.08 10.85
C GLU A 47 14.04 -12.17 11.77
N SER A 48 13.13 -11.81 12.69
CA SER A 48 12.42 -12.74 13.60
C SER A 48 10.98 -13.05 13.16
N GLY A 49 10.62 -12.74 11.92
CA GLY A 49 9.27 -12.91 11.39
C GLY A 49 8.79 -14.37 11.46
N PRO A 50 7.46 -14.59 11.54
CA PRO A 50 6.89 -15.93 11.63
C PRO A 50 7.42 -16.79 10.48
N GLY A 51 7.98 -17.95 10.82
CA GLY A 51 8.56 -18.85 9.84
C GLY A 51 7.50 -19.37 8.88
N PHE A 52 7.92 -19.86 7.71
CA PHE A 52 7.01 -20.52 6.77
C PHE A 52 6.19 -21.64 7.44
N GLN A 53 6.79 -22.32 8.41
CA GLN A 53 6.13 -23.40 9.13
C GLN A 53 4.94 -22.93 9.98
N GLU A 54 5.03 -21.73 10.57
CA GLU A 54 3.93 -21.11 11.31
C GLU A 54 2.77 -20.72 10.37
N PHE A 55 3.08 -20.30 9.14
CA PHE A 55 2.08 -20.01 8.11
C PHE A 55 1.31 -21.27 7.66
N VAL A 56 2.02 -22.36 7.41
CA VAL A 56 1.40 -23.63 6.96
C VAL A 56 0.64 -24.33 8.09
N GLN A 57 1.08 -24.18 9.33
CA GLN A 57 0.48 -24.80 10.50
C GLN A 57 -0.58 -23.93 11.17
N ASN A 58 -1.25 -23.02 10.44
CA ASN A 58 -2.28 -22.18 11.04
C ASN A 58 -3.44 -23.05 11.56
N PRO A 59 -3.62 -23.16 12.89
CA PRO A 59 -4.60 -24.06 13.50
C PRO A 59 -6.05 -23.60 13.30
N SER A 60 -6.25 -22.42 12.71
CA SER A 60 -7.57 -21.87 12.38
C SER A 60 -8.21 -22.55 11.16
N TYR A 61 -7.46 -23.38 10.43
CA TYR A 61 -7.97 -24.15 9.30
C TYR A 61 -8.03 -25.63 9.66
N ASN A 62 -9.24 -26.16 9.85
CA ASN A 62 -9.46 -27.61 9.90
C ASN A 62 -9.34 -28.15 8.46
N ARG A 63 -8.43 -29.11 8.24
CA ARG A 63 -8.19 -29.69 6.91
C ARG A 63 -9.38 -30.58 6.49
N GLU A 64 -10.14 -31.06 7.47
CA GLU A 64 -11.27 -31.98 7.35
C GLU A 64 -12.46 -31.34 6.62
N ASP A 65 -12.66 -30.03 6.75
CA ASP A 65 -13.76 -29.28 6.12
C ASP A 65 -13.70 -29.34 4.58
N TRP A 66 -12.49 -29.43 4.03
CA TRP A 66 -12.26 -29.48 2.58
C TRP A 66 -12.55 -30.85 1.99
N SER A 67 -12.23 -31.92 2.74
CA SER A 67 -12.46 -33.30 2.31
C SER A 67 -13.94 -33.70 2.32
N ALA A 68 -14.76 -33.02 3.11
CA ALA A 68 -16.19 -33.28 3.24
C ALA A 68 -17.06 -32.57 2.18
N TYR A 69 -16.47 -31.75 1.30
CA TYR A 69 -17.23 -31.03 0.28
C TYR A 69 -17.54 -31.90 -0.93
N GLU A 70 -18.82 -32.24 -1.09
CA GLU A 70 -19.31 -33.07 -2.20
C GLU A 70 -19.60 -32.30 -3.50
N GLY A 71 -19.38 -30.97 -3.51
CA GLY A 71 -19.71 -30.13 -4.66
C GLY A 71 -18.65 -30.15 -5.77
N LYS A 72 -19.10 -29.99 -7.02
CA LYS A 72 -18.22 -29.86 -8.19
C LYS A 72 -17.47 -28.53 -8.17
N LEU A 73 -16.13 -28.57 -8.11
CA LEU A 73 -15.27 -27.37 -8.11
C LEU A 73 -14.91 -26.87 -9.52
N LYS A 74 -15.07 -27.72 -10.54
CA LYS A 74 -14.68 -27.42 -11.92
C LYS A 74 -15.83 -27.68 -12.87
N ARG A 75 -16.18 -26.68 -13.68
CA ARG A 75 -17.21 -26.82 -14.71
C ARG A 75 -16.67 -27.69 -15.84
N GLU A 76 -17.51 -28.59 -16.36
CA GLU A 76 -17.18 -29.40 -17.54
C GLU A 76 -17.52 -28.67 -18.84
N LYS A 77 -16.82 -29.03 -19.91
CA LYS A 77 -17.01 -28.41 -21.22
C LYS A 77 -18.40 -28.79 -21.78
N GLY A 78 -19.29 -27.80 -21.90
CA GLY A 78 -20.66 -27.98 -22.40
C GLY A 78 -21.76 -27.78 -21.34
N GLU A 79 -21.39 -27.68 -20.06
CA GLU A 79 -22.34 -27.40 -18.98
C GLU A 79 -22.62 -25.89 -18.89
N GLN A 80 -23.89 -25.49 -19.07
CA GLN A 80 -24.30 -24.09 -19.06
C GLN A 80 -24.55 -23.55 -17.65
N ASP A 81 -24.82 -24.42 -16.68
CA ASP A 81 -25.16 -24.01 -15.33
C ASP A 81 -23.96 -23.46 -14.55
N ARG A 82 -24.22 -22.41 -13.76
CA ARG A 82 -23.20 -21.79 -12.91
C ARG A 82 -22.99 -22.64 -11.65
N LEU A 83 -21.75 -23.05 -11.43
CA LEU A 83 -21.36 -23.73 -10.20
C LEU A 83 -21.59 -22.83 -8.99
N ARG A 84 -22.11 -23.42 -7.92
CA ARG A 84 -22.28 -22.74 -6.64
C ARG A 84 -20.92 -22.56 -5.98
N LEU A 85 -20.73 -21.40 -5.35
CA LEU A 85 -19.52 -21.10 -4.59
C LEU A 85 -19.49 -21.98 -3.32
N PRO A 86 -18.37 -22.66 -3.02
CA PRO A 86 -18.24 -23.43 -1.79
C PRO A 86 -18.37 -22.55 -0.52
N PRO A 87 -18.79 -23.12 0.63
CA PRO A 87 -19.04 -22.36 1.85
C PRO A 87 -17.86 -21.51 2.35
N TRP A 88 -16.64 -22.05 2.31
CA TRP A 88 -15.43 -21.36 2.79
C TRP A 88 -14.99 -20.17 1.92
N LEU A 89 -15.40 -20.13 0.65
CA LEU A 89 -15.05 -19.05 -0.28
C LEU A 89 -16.12 -17.95 -0.30
N LYS A 90 -17.26 -18.17 0.36
CA LYS A 90 -18.29 -17.15 0.52
C LYS A 90 -17.84 -16.11 1.52
N THR A 91 -17.84 -14.85 1.11
CA THR A 91 -17.61 -13.73 2.01
C THR A 91 -18.91 -13.16 2.56
N LYS A 92 -18.82 -12.51 3.71
CA LYS A 92 -19.95 -11.83 4.35
C LYS A 92 -20.25 -10.54 3.59
N ILE A 93 -21.53 -10.16 3.57
CA ILE A 93 -21.95 -8.88 2.98
C ILE A 93 -21.31 -7.74 3.79
N PRO A 94 -20.62 -6.79 3.16
CA PRO A 94 -20.01 -5.68 3.86
C PRO A 94 -21.09 -4.83 4.53
N MET A 95 -21.09 -4.82 5.86
CA MET A 95 -22.00 -4.04 6.69
C MET A 95 -21.17 -3.12 7.59
N GLY A 96 -21.36 -1.80 7.49
CA GLY A 96 -20.61 -0.87 8.33
C GLY A 96 -20.79 0.60 7.96
N LYS A 97 -20.64 1.47 8.96
CA LYS A 97 -20.70 2.94 8.79
C LYS A 97 -19.56 3.44 7.89
N ASN A 98 -18.35 2.88 8.04
CA ASN A 98 -17.17 3.24 7.23
C ASN A 98 -17.34 2.89 5.75
N PHE A 99 -17.85 1.69 5.46
CA PHE A 99 -18.15 1.26 4.10
C PHE A 99 -19.12 2.23 3.41
N SER A 100 -20.20 2.60 4.10
CA SER A 100 -21.20 3.54 3.58
C SER A 100 -20.60 4.92 3.33
N ARG A 101 -19.83 5.44 4.30
CA ARG A 101 -19.12 6.72 4.17
C ARG A 101 -18.18 6.76 2.96
N ILE A 102 -17.34 5.75 2.80
CA ILE A 102 -16.37 5.68 1.69
C ILE A 102 -17.12 5.56 0.35
N LYS A 103 -18.18 4.74 0.30
CA LYS A 103 -19.04 4.61 -0.88
C LYS A 103 -19.71 5.93 -1.27
N ASP A 104 -20.13 6.73 -0.29
CA ASP A 104 -20.73 8.04 -0.55
C ASP A 104 -19.69 9.04 -1.06
N GLN A 105 -18.51 9.06 -0.45
CA GLN A 105 -17.40 9.92 -0.88
C GLN A 105 -16.91 9.59 -2.30
N LEU A 106 -16.80 8.30 -2.66
CA LEU A 106 -16.43 7.90 -4.02
C LEU A 106 -17.46 8.34 -5.06
N ARG A 107 -18.75 8.28 -4.72
CA ARG A 107 -19.84 8.74 -5.59
C ARG A 107 -19.87 10.26 -5.75
N GLU A 108 -19.65 11.00 -4.66
CA GLU A 108 -19.56 12.46 -4.68
C GLU A 108 -18.39 12.94 -5.55
N LEU A 109 -17.22 12.30 -5.39
CA LEU A 109 -16.00 12.63 -6.13
C LEU A 109 -15.96 12.00 -7.53
N LYS A 110 -16.96 11.18 -7.91
CA LYS A 110 -17.03 10.42 -9.17
C LYS A 110 -15.77 9.60 -9.45
N LEU A 111 -15.19 9.00 -8.41
CA LEU A 111 -14.00 8.18 -8.49
C LEU A 111 -14.38 6.69 -8.54
N ALA A 112 -13.71 5.94 -9.41
CA ALA A 112 -13.76 4.49 -9.40
C ALA A 112 -12.58 3.93 -8.60
N THR A 113 -12.75 2.74 -8.03
CA THR A 113 -11.67 2.03 -7.33
C THR A 113 -11.58 0.59 -7.83
N VAL A 114 -10.39 0.01 -7.76
CA VAL A 114 -10.18 -1.41 -8.11
C VAL A 114 -11.12 -2.31 -7.30
N CYS A 115 -11.40 -1.94 -6.04
CA CYS A 115 -12.32 -2.69 -5.17
C CYS A 115 -13.75 -2.75 -5.73
N GLU A 116 -14.26 -1.65 -6.30
CA GLU A 116 -15.59 -1.58 -6.91
C GLU A 116 -15.63 -2.22 -8.29
N GLU A 117 -14.67 -1.89 -9.16
CA GLU A 117 -14.61 -2.37 -10.54
C GLU A 117 -14.38 -3.88 -10.62
N ALA A 118 -13.50 -4.42 -9.78
CA ALA A 118 -13.19 -5.85 -9.73
C ALA A 118 -14.18 -6.67 -8.88
N LYS A 119 -15.19 -6.03 -8.26
CA LYS A 119 -16.11 -6.67 -7.31
C LYS A 119 -15.37 -7.47 -6.23
N CYS A 120 -14.41 -6.80 -5.59
CA CYS A 120 -13.52 -7.44 -4.63
C CYS A 120 -14.32 -8.09 -3.49
N PRO A 121 -14.14 -9.40 -3.21
CA PRO A 121 -14.86 -10.09 -2.14
C PRO A 121 -14.48 -9.58 -0.74
N ASN A 122 -13.35 -8.88 -0.63
CA ASN A 122 -12.76 -8.35 0.59
C ASN A 122 -13.00 -6.85 0.79
N ILE A 123 -13.87 -6.21 -0.02
CA ILE A 123 -14.11 -4.76 0.06
C ILE A 123 -14.54 -4.29 1.47
N GLY A 124 -15.22 -5.15 2.23
CA GLY A 124 -15.64 -4.88 3.61
C GLY A 124 -14.46 -4.72 4.58
N GLU A 125 -13.42 -5.56 4.47
CA GLU A 125 -12.22 -5.43 5.31
C GLU A 125 -11.34 -4.28 4.86
N CYS A 126 -11.17 -4.10 3.53
CA CYS A 126 -10.34 -3.04 2.97
C CYS A 126 -10.83 -1.65 3.39
N TRP A 127 -12.15 -1.42 3.37
CA TRP A 127 -12.77 -0.12 3.70
C TRP A 127 -13.19 -0.01 5.17
N GLY A 128 -13.39 -1.14 5.85
CA GLY A 128 -13.75 -1.17 7.26
C GLY A 128 -12.62 -0.68 8.17
N GLY A 129 -11.37 -0.86 7.73
CA GLY A 129 -10.19 -0.81 8.60
C GLY A 129 -10.24 -2.02 9.54
N GLY A 130 -9.27 -2.93 9.42
CA GLY A 130 -9.21 -4.11 10.30
C GLY A 130 -9.04 -3.76 11.78
N GLU A 131 -8.70 -4.75 12.60
CA GLU A 131 -8.48 -4.60 14.06
C GLU A 131 -7.40 -3.54 14.43
N HIS A 132 -6.52 -3.21 13.48
CA HIS A 132 -5.47 -2.18 13.63
C HIS A 132 -5.83 -0.80 13.04
N GLY A 133 -7.09 -0.59 12.63
CA GLY A 133 -7.58 0.71 12.12
C GLY A 133 -6.95 1.19 10.81
N THR A 134 -6.11 0.36 10.18
CA THR A 134 -5.40 0.72 8.96
C THR A 134 -6.30 0.49 7.75
N GLN A 135 -6.67 1.56 7.06
CA GLN A 135 -7.48 1.53 5.85
C GLN A 135 -6.54 1.51 4.64
N THR A 136 -6.49 0.40 3.91
CA THR A 136 -5.73 0.32 2.66
C THR A 136 -6.72 0.29 1.51
N ALA A 137 -6.93 1.46 0.90
CA ALA A 137 -7.70 1.58 -0.34
C ALA A 137 -6.75 2.01 -1.45
N THR A 138 -6.50 1.11 -2.41
CA THR A 138 -5.83 1.48 -3.66
C THR A 138 -6.85 2.17 -4.55
N ILE A 139 -6.85 3.51 -4.50
CA ILE A 139 -7.66 4.35 -5.39
C ILE A 139 -6.92 4.42 -6.71
N MET A 140 -7.38 3.67 -7.70
CA MET A 140 -6.95 3.88 -9.08
C MET A 140 -7.81 5.01 -9.62
N VAL A 141 -7.23 6.21 -9.79
CA VAL A 141 -7.92 7.29 -10.50
C VAL A 141 -8.06 6.85 -11.95
N SER A 142 -9.20 6.25 -12.26
CA SER A 142 -9.59 6.00 -13.64
C SER A 142 -9.76 7.38 -14.29
N LEU A 143 -8.76 7.80 -15.07
CA LEU A 143 -8.91 8.84 -16.09
C LEU A 143 -9.82 8.31 -17.23
N VAL A 144 -10.98 7.77 -16.88
CA VAL A 144 -12.05 7.59 -17.86
C VAL A 144 -12.69 8.96 -17.92
N ALA A 145 -12.16 9.79 -18.82
CA ALA A 145 -12.88 10.95 -19.32
C ALA A 145 -14.23 10.43 -19.81
N ARG A 146 -15.27 10.69 -19.01
CA ARG A 146 -16.65 10.59 -19.48
C ARG A 146 -16.97 11.80 -20.32
#